data_AF-A0A091IEE8-F1
#
_entry.id   AF-A0A091IEE8-F1
#
_cell.length_a   1.000
_cell.length_b   1.000
_cell.length_c   1.000
_cell.angle_alpha   90.00
_cell.angle_beta   90.00
_cell.angle_gamma   90.00
#
_symmetry.space_group_name_H-M   'P 1'
#
loop_
_entity.id
_entity.type
_entity.pdbx_description
1 polymer ?
#
loop_
_entity_poly.entity_id
_entity_poly.type
_entity_poly.pdbx_seq_one_letter_code
_entity_poly.pdbx_strand_id
1 'polypeptide(L)'
;MNNGILHVWDINNEKIIQSTATDSQICSLLWLPKTSELITGQGLPGNQMKIWKYPMLTNSSELHGKYFSHKGRVLHIALSSDQSSLFSVAADGTACLWKCLECEES
;
A
#
# COMPACT_ATOMS: atom_id res chain seq x y z
N MET A 1 3.96 16.72 12.59
CA MET A 1 3.86 15.25 12.45
C MET A 1 4.99 14.84 11.52
N ASN A 2 5.79 13.82 11.87
CA ASN A 2 6.81 13.32 10.95
C ASN A 2 6.10 12.65 9.76
N ASN A 3 6.29 13.19 8.56
CA ASN A 3 5.77 12.62 7.32
C ASN A 3 6.44 11.24 7.14
N GLY A 4 5.66 10.17 6.95
CA GLY A 4 6.21 8.82 6.83
C GLY A 4 7.02 8.67 5.55
N ILE A 5 8.23 8.14 5.67
CA ILE A 5 9.12 7.85 4.53
C ILE A 5 9.13 6.34 4.33
N LEU A 6 8.86 5.92 3.09
CA LEU A 6 9.02 4.53 2.67
C LEU A 6 10.48 4.32 2.28
N HIS A 7 11.14 3.36 2.91
CA HIS A 7 12.51 2.96 2.58
C HIS A 7 12.54 1.52 2.09
N VAL A 8 13.29 1.28 1.03
CA VAL A 8 13.68 -0.07 0.60
C VAL A 8 15.17 -0.23 0.85
N TRP A 9 15.54 -1.34 1.47
CA TRP A 9 16.90 -1.64 1.90
C TRP A 9 17.43 -2.87 1.19
N ASP A 10 18.69 -2.79 0.77
CA ASP A 10 19.50 -3.98 0.52
C ASP A 10 20.13 -4.39 1.85
N ILE A 11 19.67 -5.52 2.38
CA ILE A 11 20.10 -6.06 3.67
C ILE A 11 21.54 -6.55 3.62
N ASN A 12 22.00 -7.08 2.47
CA ASN A 12 23.35 -7.65 2.36
C ASN A 12 24.41 -6.54 2.32
N ASN A 13 24.07 -5.41 1.72
CA ASN A 13 24.96 -4.26 1.59
C ASN A 13 24.69 -3.16 2.63
N GLU A 14 23.71 -3.37 3.51
CA GLU A 14 23.27 -2.44 4.57
C GLU A 14 23.00 -1.01 4.07
N LYS A 15 22.40 -0.90 2.87
CA LYS A 15 22.17 0.39 2.19
C LYS A 15 20.72 0.57 1.81
N ILE A 16 20.25 1.81 1.91
CA ILE A 16 18.99 2.24 1.31
C ILE A 16 19.16 2.25 -0.20
N ILE A 17 18.37 1.46 -0.91
CA ILE A 17 18.38 1.42 -2.37
C ILE A 17 17.39 2.41 -2.98
N GLN A 18 16.30 2.69 -2.26
CA GLN A 18 15.31 3.66 -2.68
C GLN A 18 14.54 4.20 -1.48
N SER A 19 14.11 5.46 -1.57
CA SER A 19 13.22 6.05 -0.59
C SER A 19 12.27 7.06 -1.21
N THR A 20 11.05 7.14 -0.71
CA THR A 20 10.08 8.14 -1.14
C THR A 20 9.26 8.66 0.03
N ALA A 21 8.91 9.94 0.00
CA ALA A 21 8.00 10.53 0.96
C ALA A 21 6.57 10.06 0.66
N THR A 22 5.85 9.63 1.68
CA THR A 22 4.46 9.15 1.51
C THR A 22 3.42 10.16 1.96
N ASP A 23 3.88 11.26 2.58
CA ASP A 23 3.10 12.37 3.15
C ASP A 23 2.00 11.94 4.13
N SER A 24 2.15 10.75 4.71
CA SER A 24 1.25 10.18 5.73
C SER A 24 2.03 9.21 6.62
N GLN A 25 1.48 8.90 7.80
CA GLN A 25 1.94 7.74 8.57
C GLN A 25 1.77 6.45 7.75
N ILE A 26 2.77 5.57 7.81
CA ILE A 26 2.73 4.22 7.25
C ILE A 26 2.41 3.26 8.41
N CYS A 27 1.32 2.52 8.29
CA CYS A 27 0.84 1.59 9.32
C CYS A 27 1.00 0.12 8.91
N SER A 28 1.04 -0.17 7.61
CA SER A 28 1.13 -1.52 7.06
C SER A 28 1.85 -1.48 5.72
N LEU A 29 2.57 -2.55 5.38
CA LEU A 29 3.27 -2.75 4.12
C LEU A 29 2.94 -4.12 3.55
N LEU A 30 2.78 -4.21 2.23
CA LEU A 30 2.54 -5.46 1.53
C LEU A 30 3.20 -5.41 0.14
N TRP A 31 3.92 -6.47 -0.22
CA TRP A 31 4.40 -6.66 -1.60
C TRP A 31 3.35 -7.37 -2.44
N LEU A 32 3.13 -6.89 -3.67
CA LEU A 32 2.33 -7.56 -4.69
C LEU A 32 3.26 -8.41 -5.57
N PRO A 33 3.21 -9.75 -5.48
CA PRO A 33 4.14 -10.61 -6.20
C PRO A 33 3.97 -10.57 -7.72
N LYS A 34 2.72 -10.39 -8.19
CA LYS A 34 2.39 -10.42 -9.63
C LYS A 34 2.84 -9.17 -10.39
N THR A 35 2.84 -7.99 -9.76
CA THR A 35 3.01 -6.71 -10.45
C THR A 35 4.30 -5.98 -10.10
N SER A 36 5.14 -6.52 -9.22
CA SER A 36 6.32 -5.81 -8.67
C SER A 36 5.94 -4.46 -8.07
N GLU A 37 4.80 -4.41 -7.38
CA GLU A 37 4.30 -3.20 -6.72
C GLU A 37 4.28 -3.40 -5.20
N LEU A 38 4.29 -2.27 -4.49
CA LEU A 38 4.22 -2.19 -3.04
C LEU A 38 2.94 -1.49 -2.64
N ILE A 39 2.24 -1.97 -1.62
CA ILE A 39 1.10 -1.28 -1.03
C ILE A 39 1.47 -0.78 0.37
N THR A 40 1.22 0.49 0.62
CA THR A 40 1.26 1.08 1.96
C THR A 40 -0.16 1.32 2.47
N GLY A 41 -0.45 0.85 3.69
CA GLY A 41 -1.63 1.28 4.45
C GLY A 41 -1.31 2.53 5.25
N GLN A 42 -2.15 3.55 5.13
CA GLN A 42 -1.87 4.88 5.63
C GLN A 42 -2.90 5.39 6.65
N GLY A 43 -2.45 6.35 7.46
CA GLY A 43 -3.28 7.11 8.39
C GLY A 43 -3.69 8.48 7.82
N LEU A 44 -3.75 9.49 8.68
CA LEU A 44 -4.10 10.86 8.29
C LEU A 44 -3.09 11.44 7.27
N PRO A 45 -3.56 12.27 6.31
CA PRO A 45 -4.94 12.78 6.22
C PRO A 45 -5.91 11.88 5.45
N GLY A 46 -5.40 10.92 4.67
CA GLY A 46 -6.21 10.18 3.70
C GLY A 46 -6.89 8.91 4.21
N ASN A 47 -6.32 8.28 5.25
CA ASN A 47 -6.74 6.98 5.77
C ASN A 47 -6.88 5.92 4.68
N GLN A 48 -5.94 5.92 3.73
CA GLN A 48 -6.06 5.20 2.47
C GLN A 48 -4.98 4.14 2.28
N MET A 49 -5.08 3.40 1.18
CA MET A 49 -4.02 2.53 0.68
C MET A 49 -3.41 3.16 -0.57
N LYS A 50 -2.07 3.20 -0.65
CA LYS A 50 -1.34 3.68 -1.84
C LYS A 50 -0.52 2.56 -2.46
N ILE A 51 -0.52 2.48 -3.79
CA ILE A 51 0.30 1.54 -4.57
C ILE A 51 1.53 2.27 -5.11
N TRP A 52 2.69 1.66 -4.95
CA TRP A 52 3.99 2.17 -5.37
C TRP A 52 4.59 1.21 -6.39
N LYS A 53 4.92 1.71 -7.59
CA LYS A 53 5.66 0.94 -8.60
C LYS A 53 7.11 0.79 -8.17
N TYR A 54 7.57 -0.43 -7.96
CA TYR A 54 8.98 -0.70 -7.72
C TYR A 54 9.69 -1.00 -9.06
N PRO A 55 10.93 -0.55 -9.30
CA PRO A 55 11.91 0.04 -8.35
C PRO A 55 11.82 1.56 -8.16
N MET A 56 11.01 2.26 -8.95
CA MET A 56 11.01 3.74 -8.95
C MET A 56 10.36 4.36 -7.70
N LEU A 57 9.58 3.58 -6.93
CA LEU A 57 8.71 4.04 -5.84
C LEU A 57 7.86 5.26 -6.24
N THR A 58 7.35 5.24 -7.47
CA THR A 58 6.38 6.22 -7.94
C THR A 58 4.98 5.78 -7.54
N ASN A 59 4.17 6.72 -7.07
CA ASN A 59 2.77 6.45 -6.75
C ASN A 59 2.04 6.09 -8.06
N SER A 60 1.65 4.82 -8.16
CA SER A 60 1.03 4.17 -9.32
C SER A 60 -0.45 4.52 -9.41
N SER A 61 -1.10 4.44 -8.25
CA SER A 61 -2.51 4.61 -8.06
C SER A 61 -2.79 4.62 -6.56
N GLU A 62 -3.85 5.33 -6.18
CA GLU A 62 -4.40 5.22 -4.84
C GLU A 62 -5.54 4.19 -4.94
N LEU A 63 -5.51 3.17 -4.07
CA LEU A 63 -6.59 2.21 -3.96
C LEU A 63 -7.73 2.90 -3.21
N HIS A 64 -8.41 3.76 -3.96
CA HIS A 64 -9.72 4.26 -3.60
C HIS A 64 -10.68 3.34 -4.31
N GLY A 65 -11.51 2.64 -3.56
CA GLY A 65 -12.74 2.15 -4.16
C GLY A 65 -13.39 3.37 -4.78
N LYS A 66 -13.89 3.25 -6.01
CA LYS A 66 -14.63 4.34 -6.68
C LYS A 66 -15.70 4.99 -5.77
N TYR A 67 -16.07 4.31 -4.67
CA TYR A 67 -17.03 4.73 -3.65
C TYR A 67 -16.59 4.53 -2.18
N PHE A 68 -15.34 4.16 -1.86
CA PHE A 68 -14.96 3.87 -0.47
C PHE A 68 -13.50 4.23 -0.13
N SER A 69 -13.35 5.02 0.93
CA SER A 69 -12.11 5.22 1.69
C SER A 69 -12.40 4.95 3.17
N HIS A 70 -11.44 4.42 3.91
CA HIS A 70 -11.63 4.22 5.34
C HIS A 70 -11.76 5.59 6.04
N LYS A 71 -12.63 5.64 7.04
CA LYS A 71 -12.82 6.84 7.88
C LYS A 71 -11.82 6.91 9.03
N GLY A 72 -11.02 5.88 9.22
CA GLY A 72 -9.97 5.80 10.23
C GLY A 72 -8.70 5.18 9.64
N ARG A 73 -7.57 5.37 10.32
CA ARG A 73 -6.27 4.88 9.84
C ARG A 73 -6.32 3.39 9.49
N VAL A 74 -5.70 3.03 8.37
CA VAL A 74 -5.50 1.62 8.01
C VAL A 74 -4.62 0.99 9.09
N LEU A 75 -5.00 -0.19 9.56
CA LEU A 75 -4.29 -0.93 10.59
C LEU A 75 -3.49 -2.08 9.99
N HIS A 76 -4.04 -2.77 9.00
CA HIS A 76 -3.40 -3.92 8.38
C HIS A 76 -3.94 -4.16 6.97
N ILE A 77 -3.11 -4.74 6.12
CA ILE A 77 -3.44 -5.17 4.75
C ILE A 77 -2.99 -6.62 4.58
N ALA A 78 -3.83 -7.46 3.99
CA ALA A 78 -3.49 -8.84 3.66
C ALA A 78 -3.87 -9.15 2.21
N LEU A 79 -3.12 -10.06 1.59
CA LEU A 79 -3.40 -10.60 0.26
C LEU A 79 -4.05 -11.97 0.39
N SER A 80 -5.04 -12.27 -0.44
CA SER A 80 -5.58 -13.62 -0.57
C SER A 80 -4.52 -14.60 -1.09
N SER A 81 -4.67 -15.89 -0.80
CA SER A 81 -3.69 -16.91 -1.20
C SER A 81 -3.53 -17.04 -2.72
N ASP A 82 -4.61 -16.81 -3.47
CA ASP A 82 -4.64 -16.79 -4.95
C ASP A 82 -4.18 -15.43 -5.54
N GLN A 83 -3.89 -14.45 -4.67
CA GLN A 83 -3.46 -13.10 -5.03
C GLN A 83 -4.47 -12.36 -5.93
N SER A 84 -5.75 -12.72 -5.86
CA SER A 84 -6.84 -12.07 -6.61
C SER A 84 -7.50 -10.94 -5.83
N SER A 85 -7.31 -10.92 -4.51
CA SER A 85 -8.05 -10.05 -3.60
C SER A 85 -7.17 -9.52 -2.47
N LEU A 86 -7.40 -8.27 -2.10
CA LEU A 86 -6.78 -7.62 -0.95
C LEU A 86 -7.83 -7.41 0.15
N PHE A 87 -7.40 -7.57 1.39
CA PHE A 87 -8.18 -7.25 2.57
C PHE A 87 -7.53 -6.09 3.29
N SER A 88 -8.33 -5.12 3.73
CA SER A 88 -7.88 -4.06 4.63
C SER A 88 -8.79 -3.98 5.85
N VAL A 89 -8.20 -3.62 6.99
CA VAL A 89 -8.93 -3.32 8.23
C VAL A 89 -8.47 -1.96 8.75
N ALA A 90 -9.39 -1.18 9.31
CA ALA A 90 -9.12 0.17 9.76
C ALA A 90 -9.69 0.49 11.15
N ALA A 91 -9.24 1.59 11.72
CA ALA A 91 -9.66 2.06 13.03
C ALA A 91 -11.13 2.55 13.09
N ASP A 92 -11.82 2.63 11.95
CA ASP A 92 -13.26 2.94 11.87
C ASP A 92 -14.16 1.72 12.13
N GLY A 93 -13.56 0.56 12.45
CA GLY A 93 -14.27 -0.69 12.71
C GLY A 93 -14.73 -1.42 11.43
N THR A 94 -14.25 -1.01 10.26
CA THR A 94 -14.58 -1.63 8.99
C THR A 94 -13.46 -2.51 8.44
N ALA A 95 -13.86 -3.57 7.73
CA ALA A 95 -13.00 -4.39 6.91
C ALA A 95 -13.47 -4.28 5.45
N CYS A 96 -12.54 -4.15 4.51
CA CYS A 96 -12.85 -4.02 3.09
C CYS A 96 -12.15 -5.11 2.28
N LEU A 97 -12.86 -5.60 1.27
CA LEU A 97 -12.36 -6.52 0.26
C LEU A 97 -12.20 -5.77 -1.06
N TRP A 98 -11.00 -5.81 -1.61
CA TRP A 98 -10.65 -5.16 -2.88
C TRP A 98 -10.27 -6.23 -3.88
N LYS A 99 -10.84 -6.20 -5.09
CA LYS A 99 -10.41 -7.07 -6.17
C LYS A 99 -9.15 -6.48 -6.80
N CYS A 100 -8.08 -7.27 -6.89
CA CYS A 100 -6.93 -6.90 -7.71
C CYS A 100 -7.37 -7.00 -9.18
N LEU A 101 -7.32 -5.90 -9.91
CA LEU A 101 -7.51 -5.94 -11.36
C LEU A 101 -6.26 -6.63 -11.95
N GLU A 102 -6.47 -7.72 -12.68
CA GLU A 102 -5.42 -8.29 -13.50
C GLU A 102 -5.07 -7.26 -14.58
N CYS A 103 -3.78 -7.06 -14.85
CA CYS A 103 -3.40 -6.39 -16.09
C CYS A 103 -3.92 -7.27 -17.23
N GLU A 104 -4.91 -6.80 -17.98
CA GLU A 104 -5.19 -7.35 -19.30
C GLU A 104 -3.92 -7.10 -20.13
N GLU A 105 -3.13 -8.15 -20.36
CA GLU A 105 -2.08 -8.11 -21.36
C GLU A 105 -2.75 -7.86 -22.72
N SER A 106 -2.47 -6.70 -23.31
CA SER A 106 -2.83 -6.36 -24.70
C SER A 106 -1.67 -6.64 -25.62
#